data_AF-A0A9P6L3H6-F1
#
_entry.id   AF-A0A9P6L3H6-F1
#
_cell.length_a   1.000
_cell.length_b   1.000
_cell.length_c   1.000
_cell.angle_alpha   90.00
_cell.angle_beta   90.00
_cell.angle_gamma   90.00
#
_symmetry.space_group_name_H-M   'P 1'
#
loop_
_entity.id
_entity.type
_entity.pdbx_description
1 polymer ?
#
loop_
_entity_poly.entity_id
_entity_poly.type
_entity_poly.pdbx_seq_one_letter_code
_entity_poly.pdbx_strand_id
1 'polypeptide(L)'
;MSSAQLEEVIVIGNSILLAKRYIISFTFLWFWDYALTFKDEVNYAWKGRKSWVFVLFLLVRATAIPDMDALRIVLARIFSKGVRPHHSRSDTVHTELKHFSSVWRGYRCDRTAFLEILYFNFVTVFAQTTLTLRVYIVTERNKLLTAVPGFITLTQFFFGCYVWVQVYRLGAVVWPSINYDSFRLCFFNQTEIQQVLILSFSLIYDLLAFLIIIWVGRKSSNLRGSKFPSILDKIVKDATLYFLVIFTSHLLVECFLLFAPTTYHLLPAK
;
A
#
# COMPACT_ATOMS: atom_id res chain seq x y z
N MET A 1 32.79 9.61 -11.94
CA MET A 1 31.42 10.04 -11.63
C MET A 1 31.41 11.55 -11.65
N SER A 2 30.58 12.20 -12.47
CA SER A 2 30.51 13.67 -12.51
C SER A 2 29.86 14.23 -11.23
N SER A 3 30.05 15.51 -10.92
CA SER A 3 29.36 16.18 -9.81
C SER A 3 27.84 16.07 -9.93
N ALA A 4 27.29 16.16 -11.14
CA ALA A 4 25.87 15.97 -11.42
C ALA A 4 25.38 14.55 -11.07
N GLN A 5 26.16 13.51 -11.41
CA GLN A 5 25.83 12.12 -11.05
C GLN A 5 25.85 11.89 -9.54
N LEU A 6 26.76 12.56 -8.81
CA LEU A 6 26.81 12.48 -7.35
C LEU A 6 25.58 13.10 -6.71
N GLU A 7 25.15 14.26 -7.19
CA GLU A 7 23.95 14.93 -6.70
C GLU A 7 22.70 14.06 -6.92
N GLU A 8 22.56 13.46 -8.10
CA GLU A 8 21.46 12.54 -8.40
C GLU A 8 21.44 11.33 -7.46
N VAL A 9 22.59 10.70 -7.21
CA VAL A 9 22.70 9.56 -6.28
C VAL A 9 22.32 9.97 -4.84
N ILE A 10 22.70 11.18 -4.41
CA ILE A 10 22.34 11.70 -3.07
C ILE A 10 20.83 11.91 -2.97
N VAL A 11 20.19 12.49 -3.99
CA VAL A 11 18.74 12.69 -4.01
C VAL A 11 18.00 11.36 -3.97
N ILE A 12 18.40 10.38 -4.79
CA ILE A 12 17.82 9.02 -4.78
C ILE A 12 17.98 8.36 -3.41
N GLY A 13 19.18 8.43 -2.83
CA GLY A 13 19.46 7.86 -1.52
C GLY A 13 18.56 8.44 -0.42
N ASN A 14 18.34 9.76 -0.45
CA ASN A 14 17.44 10.44 0.48
C ASN A 14 15.98 10.04 0.26
N SER A 15 15.52 9.93 -0.99
CA SER A 15 14.15 9.45 -1.31
C SER A 15 13.91 8.04 -0.81
N ILE A 16 14.88 7.12 -0.97
CA ILE A 16 14.78 5.75 -0.47
C ILE A 16 14.75 5.74 1.07
N LEU A 17 15.62 6.52 1.72
CA LEU A 17 15.64 6.61 3.17
C LEU A 17 14.31 7.14 3.72
N LEU A 18 13.74 8.16 3.08
CA LEU A 18 12.44 8.72 3.44
C LEU A 18 11.33 7.68 3.29
N ALA A 19 11.30 6.94 2.18
CA ALA A 19 10.34 5.85 1.96
C ALA A 19 10.44 4.76 3.04
N LYS A 20 11.67 4.36 3.42
CA LYS A 20 11.88 3.39 4.51
C LYS A 20 11.37 3.89 5.85
N ARG A 21 11.69 5.14 6.21
CA ARG A 21 11.20 5.76 7.46
C ARG A 21 9.69 5.86 7.46
N TYR A 22 9.09 6.20 6.32
CA TYR A 22 7.65 6.22 6.16
C TYR A 22 7.03 4.85 6.41
N ILE A 23 7.55 3.79 5.80
CA ILE A 23 7.06 2.42 6.02
C ILE A 23 7.12 2.06 7.51
N ILE A 24 8.25 2.35 8.19
CA ILE A 24 8.38 2.08 9.63
C ILE A 24 7.34 2.83 10.45
N SER A 25 7.17 4.13 10.21
CA SER A 25 6.18 4.96 10.90
C SER A 25 4.75 4.47 10.65
N PHE A 26 4.45 4.06 9.42
CA PHE A 26 3.14 3.55 9.03
C PHE A 26 2.85 2.18 9.66
N THR A 27 3.82 1.26 9.65
CA THR A 27 3.72 -0.03 10.34
C THR A 27 3.52 0.16 11.85
N PHE A 28 4.20 1.13 12.46
CA PHE A 28 3.99 1.46 13.86
C PHE A 28 2.58 1.97 14.14
N LEU A 29 2.05 2.87 13.30
CA LEU A 29 0.67 3.37 13.41
C LEU A 29 -0.35 2.23 13.26
N TRP A 30 -0.14 1.31 12.33
CA TRP A 30 -0.99 0.12 12.16
C TRP A 30 -0.94 -0.81 13.38
N PHE A 31 0.26 -1.07 13.91
CA PHE A 31 0.42 -1.85 15.13
C PHE A 31 -0.28 -1.18 16.33
N TRP A 32 -0.21 0.15 16.39
CA TRP A 32 -0.90 0.93 17.41
C TRP A 32 -2.43 0.84 17.28
N ASP A 33 -3.00 0.99 16.08
CA ASP A 33 -4.44 0.78 15.84
C ASP A 33 -4.87 -0.63 16.24
N TYR A 34 -4.04 -1.63 15.92
CA TYR A 34 -4.27 -3.01 16.33
C TYR A 34 -4.38 -3.13 17.85
N ALA A 35 -3.37 -2.61 18.57
CA ALA A 35 -3.32 -2.68 20.03
C ALA A 35 -4.53 -2.00 20.67
N LEU A 36 -4.98 -0.85 20.16
CA LEU A 36 -6.13 -0.12 20.67
C LEU A 36 -7.45 -0.89 20.44
N THR A 37 -7.62 -1.46 19.25
CA THR A 37 -8.88 -2.13 18.86
C THR A 37 -8.97 -3.58 19.32
N PHE A 38 -7.87 -4.19 19.79
CA PHE A 38 -7.81 -5.60 20.15
C PHE A 38 -8.79 -5.97 21.27
N LYS A 39 -8.92 -5.13 22.31
CA LYS A 39 -9.82 -5.42 23.43
C LYS A 39 -11.29 -5.44 23.01
N ASP A 40 -11.69 -4.48 22.19
CA ASP A 40 -13.06 -4.40 21.68
C ASP A 40 -13.32 -5.53 20.70
N GLU A 41 -12.36 -5.87 19.86
CA GLU A 41 -12.43 -7.05 19.00
C GLU A 41 -12.64 -8.34 19.79
N VAL A 42 -11.86 -8.59 20.85
CA VAL A 42 -12.04 -9.77 21.71
C VAL A 42 -13.45 -9.80 22.31
N ASN A 43 -13.99 -8.65 22.70
CA ASN A 43 -15.31 -8.59 23.31
C ASN A 43 -16.46 -8.72 22.32
N TYR A 44 -16.39 -8.08 21.16
CA TYR A 44 -17.49 -8.07 20.19
C TYR A 44 -17.42 -9.23 19.21
N ALA A 45 -16.23 -9.53 18.73
CA ALA A 45 -16.02 -10.42 17.59
C ALA A 45 -15.99 -11.88 18.02
N TRP A 46 -15.45 -12.18 19.20
CA TRP A 46 -15.35 -13.56 19.72
C TRP A 46 -16.57 -14.03 20.50
N LYS A 47 -17.36 -13.10 21.07
CA LYS A 47 -18.59 -13.43 21.81
C LYS A 47 -19.86 -13.37 20.95
N GLY A 48 -19.81 -12.77 19.75
CA GLY A 48 -20.95 -12.61 18.85
C GLY A 48 -21.17 -13.78 17.87
N ARG A 49 -22.26 -13.71 17.07
CA ARG A 49 -22.44 -14.63 15.92
C ARG A 49 -21.43 -14.29 14.84
N LYS A 50 -20.68 -15.31 14.39
CA LYS A 50 -19.70 -15.21 13.31
C LYS A 50 -20.41 -15.01 11.97
N SER A 51 -20.44 -13.78 11.48
CA SER A 51 -20.95 -13.45 10.14
C SER A 51 -19.85 -13.51 9.10
N TRP A 52 -20.20 -13.49 7.81
CA TRP A 52 -19.21 -13.35 6.72
C TRP A 52 -18.37 -12.09 6.85
N VAL A 53 -18.96 -10.99 7.34
CA VAL A 53 -18.25 -9.74 7.60
C VAL A 53 -17.17 -9.94 8.68
N PHE A 54 -17.45 -10.76 9.70
CA PHE A 54 -16.47 -11.10 10.73
C PHE A 54 -15.32 -11.93 10.17
N VAL A 55 -15.59 -12.91 9.29
CA VAL A 55 -14.53 -13.69 8.62
C VAL A 55 -13.67 -12.79 7.74
N LEU A 56 -14.30 -11.89 6.98
CA LEU A 56 -13.59 -10.91 6.14
C LEU A 56 -12.72 -10.01 7.00
N PHE A 57 -13.24 -9.50 8.12
CA PHE A 57 -12.50 -8.68 9.08
C PHE A 57 -11.31 -9.43 9.72
N LEU A 58 -11.46 -10.72 10.06
CA LEU A 58 -10.35 -11.51 10.60
C LEU A 58 -9.28 -11.82 9.55
N LEU A 59 -9.69 -12.19 8.34
CA LEU A 59 -8.77 -12.31 7.19
C LEU A 59 -8.02 -11.01 6.98
N VAL A 60 -8.75 -9.90 7.12
CA VAL A 60 -8.17 -8.57 6.99
C VAL A 60 -7.09 -8.35 8.05
N ARG A 61 -7.43 -8.67 9.28
CA ARG A 61 -6.54 -8.42 10.41
C ARG A 61 -5.32 -9.34 10.42
N ALA A 62 -5.51 -10.61 10.07
CA ALA A 62 -4.45 -11.60 10.02
C ALA A 62 -3.41 -11.26 8.95
N THR A 63 -3.86 -10.81 7.78
CA THR A 63 -2.96 -10.45 6.67
C THR A 63 -2.23 -9.11 6.89
N ALA A 64 -2.77 -8.22 7.74
CA ALA A 64 -2.20 -6.89 7.97
C ALA A 64 -0.97 -6.84 8.92
N ILE A 65 -0.79 -7.79 9.85
CA ILE A 65 0.12 -7.61 11.00
C ILE A 65 1.48 -8.34 10.87
N PRO A 66 1.57 -9.63 10.48
CA PRO A 66 2.86 -10.30 10.32
C PRO A 66 3.14 -10.75 8.88
N ASP A 67 2.12 -10.80 8.03
CA ASP A 67 2.17 -11.51 6.76
C ASP A 67 2.53 -10.61 5.59
N MET A 68 2.71 -9.30 5.73
CA MET A 68 3.12 -8.47 4.59
C MET A 68 4.52 -8.85 4.08
N ASP A 69 5.47 -9.05 5.00
CA ASP A 69 6.81 -9.54 4.65
C ASP A 69 6.82 -11.05 4.43
N ALA A 70 6.07 -11.83 5.21
CA ALA A 70 6.02 -13.28 5.03
C ALA A 70 5.29 -13.67 3.72
N LEU A 71 4.23 -12.97 3.31
CA LEU A 71 3.56 -13.10 2.01
C LEU A 71 4.50 -12.68 0.89
N ARG A 72 5.26 -11.58 1.04
CA ARG A 72 6.34 -11.23 0.09
C ARG A 72 7.33 -12.39 -0.05
N ILE A 73 7.79 -12.98 1.05
CA ILE A 73 8.73 -14.11 1.06
C ILE A 73 8.09 -15.38 0.47
N VAL A 74 6.83 -15.67 0.79
CA VAL A 74 6.08 -16.85 0.32
C VAL A 74 5.78 -16.73 -1.16
N LEU A 75 5.30 -15.58 -1.64
CA LEU A 75 5.13 -15.29 -3.06
C LEU A 75 6.47 -15.40 -3.78
N ALA A 76 7.53 -14.77 -3.27
CA ALA A 76 8.87 -14.90 -3.84
C ALA A 76 9.30 -16.37 -3.94
N ARG A 77 9.00 -17.20 -2.93
CA ARG A 77 9.30 -18.65 -2.94
C ARG A 77 8.44 -19.45 -3.92
N ILE A 78 7.12 -19.25 -3.94
CA ILE A 78 6.18 -19.94 -4.85
C ILE A 78 6.58 -19.66 -6.29
N PHE A 79 6.80 -18.39 -6.59
CA PHE A 79 7.21 -17.97 -7.93
C PHE A 79 8.64 -18.51 -8.22
N SER A 80 9.58 -18.51 -7.27
CA SER A 80 10.92 -19.07 -7.51
C SER A 80 10.93 -20.56 -7.88
N LYS A 81 10.00 -21.38 -7.36
CA LYS A 81 9.96 -22.83 -7.61
C LYS A 81 9.43 -23.22 -9.00
N GLY A 82 8.74 -22.31 -9.70
CA GLY A 82 8.15 -22.58 -11.02
C GLY A 82 9.15 -22.63 -12.19
N VAL A 83 10.40 -22.22 -11.99
CA VAL A 83 11.41 -22.19 -13.05
C VAL A 83 12.52 -23.17 -12.68
N ARG A 84 12.40 -24.42 -13.14
CA ARG A 84 13.52 -25.36 -13.03
C ARG A 84 14.68 -24.79 -13.82
N PRO A 85 15.86 -24.56 -13.22
CA PRO A 85 17.04 -24.22 -14.00
C PRO A 85 17.29 -25.38 -14.95
N HIS A 86 17.31 -25.08 -16.25
CA HIS A 86 17.75 -26.05 -17.24
C HIS A 86 19.19 -26.43 -16.86
N HIS A 87 19.38 -27.69 -16.50
CA HIS A 87 20.59 -28.22 -15.89
C HIS A 87 21.74 -28.18 -16.92
N SER A 88 22.47 -27.07 -16.99
CA SER A 88 23.78 -27.05 -17.62
C SER A 88 24.79 -27.58 -16.62
N ARG A 89 25.10 -28.86 -16.78
CA ARG A 89 26.15 -29.58 -16.07
C ARG A 89 27.50 -29.04 -16.53
N SER A 90 28.14 -28.20 -15.73
CA SER A 90 29.56 -27.88 -15.89
C SER A 90 30.19 -27.71 -14.51
N ASP A 91 30.98 -28.71 -14.13
CA ASP A 91 31.72 -28.79 -12.89
C ASP A 91 32.78 -27.68 -12.82
N THR A 92 32.62 -26.65 -11.97
CA THR A 92 33.72 -25.83 -11.41
C THR A 92 33.23 -25.03 -10.19
N VAL A 93 33.59 -25.50 -8.99
CA VAL A 93 32.93 -25.21 -7.70
C VAL A 93 33.36 -23.90 -7.00
N HIS A 94 34.20 -23.04 -7.58
CA HIS A 94 34.71 -21.84 -6.87
C HIS A 94 34.52 -20.47 -7.55
N THR A 95 33.79 -20.39 -8.65
CA THR A 95 33.46 -19.11 -9.33
C THR A 95 31.97 -18.77 -9.30
N GLU A 96 31.13 -19.60 -8.67
CA GLU A 96 29.67 -19.55 -8.80
C GLU A 96 28.99 -18.41 -8.03
N LEU A 97 29.58 -17.87 -6.95
CA LEU A 97 28.97 -16.76 -6.21
C LEU A 97 29.02 -15.43 -6.96
N LYS A 98 29.96 -15.25 -7.90
CA LYS A 98 30.02 -14.03 -8.74
C LYS A 98 29.17 -14.13 -10.00
N HIS A 99 28.91 -15.34 -10.51
CA HIS A 99 28.02 -15.53 -11.66
C HIS A 99 26.53 -15.57 -11.29
N PHE A 100 26.22 -15.90 -10.03
CA PHE A 100 24.87 -15.75 -9.48
C PHE A 100 24.39 -14.28 -9.38
N SER A 101 25.24 -13.25 -9.38
CA SER A 101 24.77 -11.84 -9.36
C SER A 101 24.40 -11.29 -10.76
N SER A 102 24.85 -12.00 -11.80
CA SER A 102 24.92 -11.53 -13.18
C SER A 102 23.71 -11.97 -14.02
N VAL A 103 23.35 -13.25 -14.00
CA VAL A 103 22.18 -13.80 -14.73
C VAL A 103 20.86 -13.48 -14.03
N TRP A 104 20.92 -12.97 -12.79
CA TRP A 104 19.77 -12.51 -12.02
C TRP A 104 19.26 -11.10 -12.42
N ARG A 105 19.85 -10.45 -13.44
CA ARG A 105 19.71 -9.00 -13.71
C ARG A 105 18.42 -8.52 -14.39
N GLY A 106 17.84 -9.26 -15.34
CA GLY A 106 16.66 -8.80 -16.11
C GLY A 106 15.37 -9.50 -15.67
N TYR A 107 15.31 -10.81 -15.86
CA TYR A 107 14.09 -11.62 -15.70
C TYR A 107 13.47 -11.62 -14.30
N ARG A 108 14.27 -11.39 -13.24
CA ARG A 108 13.74 -11.27 -11.86
C ARG A 108 13.17 -9.89 -11.56
N CYS A 109 13.63 -8.86 -12.26
CA CYS A 109 13.16 -7.50 -12.02
C CYS A 109 11.70 -7.39 -12.47
N ASP A 110 11.39 -7.83 -13.70
CA ASP A 110 10.02 -7.93 -14.22
C ASP A 110 9.06 -8.65 -13.26
N ARG A 111 9.50 -9.79 -12.73
CA ARG A 111 8.67 -10.64 -11.88
C ARG A 111 8.46 -10.08 -10.47
N THR A 112 9.50 -9.50 -9.89
CA THR A 112 9.42 -8.90 -8.55
C THR A 112 8.57 -7.64 -8.59
N ALA A 113 8.79 -6.83 -9.63
CA ALA A 113 8.02 -5.64 -9.89
C ALA A 113 6.53 -6.00 -10.12
N PHE A 114 6.24 -7.00 -10.95
CA PHE A 114 4.89 -7.52 -11.13
C PHE A 114 4.19 -7.90 -9.81
N LEU A 115 4.89 -8.61 -8.92
CA LEU A 115 4.35 -9.01 -7.62
C LEU A 115 4.14 -7.80 -6.71
N GLU A 116 5.01 -6.79 -6.79
CA GLU A 116 4.93 -5.58 -5.97
C GLU A 116 3.72 -4.71 -6.34
N ILE A 117 3.41 -4.52 -7.63
CA ILE A 117 2.19 -3.80 -8.03
C ILE A 117 0.94 -4.55 -7.60
N LEU A 118 0.90 -5.86 -7.86
CA LEU A 118 -0.25 -6.69 -7.52
C LEU A 118 -0.52 -6.62 -6.01
N TYR A 119 0.55 -6.77 -5.23
CA TYR A 119 0.53 -6.64 -3.79
C TYR A 119 0.04 -5.26 -3.35
N PHE A 120 0.61 -4.18 -3.87
CA PHE A 120 0.21 -2.82 -3.53
C PHE A 120 -1.27 -2.55 -3.84
N ASN A 121 -1.77 -3.03 -4.99
CA ASN A 121 -3.18 -2.90 -5.36
C ASN A 121 -4.09 -3.65 -4.37
N PHE A 122 -3.75 -4.89 -4.01
CA PHE A 122 -4.53 -5.66 -3.02
C PHE A 122 -4.53 -4.98 -1.65
N VAL A 123 -3.37 -4.56 -1.15
CA VAL A 123 -3.26 -3.89 0.15
C VAL A 123 -4.07 -2.60 0.17
N THR A 124 -4.00 -1.80 -0.89
CA THR A 124 -4.75 -0.53 -0.99
C THR A 124 -6.26 -0.77 -1.02
N VAL A 125 -6.75 -1.63 -1.91
CA VAL A 125 -8.18 -1.95 -2.04
C VAL A 125 -8.74 -2.50 -0.74
N PHE A 126 -7.94 -3.29 -0.06
CA PHE A 126 -8.28 -3.84 1.21
C PHE A 126 -8.36 -2.78 2.31
N ALA A 127 -7.36 -1.90 2.42
CA ALA A 127 -7.37 -0.80 3.38
C ALA A 127 -8.61 0.09 3.18
N GLN A 128 -8.92 0.44 1.93
CA GLN A 128 -10.13 1.17 1.56
C GLN A 128 -11.41 0.38 1.85
N THR A 129 -11.43 -0.94 1.67
CA THR A 129 -12.61 -1.75 2.03
C THR A 129 -12.87 -1.68 3.53
N THR A 130 -11.83 -1.72 4.36
CA THR A 130 -11.99 -1.56 5.82
C THR A 130 -12.48 -0.17 6.19
N LEU A 131 -11.99 0.88 5.53
CA LEU A 131 -12.46 2.25 5.76
C LEU A 131 -13.92 2.41 5.33
N THR A 132 -14.29 1.87 4.17
CA THR A 132 -15.68 1.84 3.68
C THR A 132 -16.60 1.13 4.67
N LEU A 133 -16.14 0.04 5.27
CA LEU A 133 -16.91 -0.69 6.28
C LEU A 133 -17.09 0.13 7.56
N ARG A 134 -16.06 0.89 7.99
CA ARG A 134 -16.19 1.85 9.10
C ARG A 134 -17.20 2.94 8.76
N VAL A 135 -17.16 3.50 7.54
CA VAL A 135 -18.15 4.47 7.05
C VAL A 135 -19.56 3.88 7.04
N TYR A 136 -19.73 2.63 6.61
CA TYR A 136 -21.02 1.93 6.63
C TYR A 136 -21.61 1.81 8.04
N ILE A 137 -20.77 1.47 9.02
CA ILE A 137 -21.18 1.37 10.43
C ILE A 137 -21.56 2.74 10.98
N VAL A 138 -20.75 3.77 10.72
CA VAL A 138 -20.97 5.14 11.20
C VAL A 138 -22.24 5.74 10.60
N THR A 139 -22.50 5.52 9.30
CA THR A 139 -23.66 6.07 8.58
C THR A 139 -24.98 5.36 8.87
N GLU A 140 -25.07 4.59 9.96
CA GLU A 140 -26.26 3.81 10.35
C GLU A 140 -26.80 2.94 9.20
N ARG A 141 -25.90 2.36 8.39
CA ARG A 141 -26.20 1.51 7.23
C ARG A 141 -26.86 2.22 6.05
N ASN A 142 -26.66 3.53 5.89
CA ASN A 142 -27.08 4.22 4.68
C ASN A 142 -26.32 3.69 3.45
N LYS A 143 -27.02 2.89 2.63
CA LYS A 143 -26.46 2.22 1.46
C LYS A 143 -25.91 3.21 0.44
N LEU A 144 -26.53 4.38 0.27
CA LEU A 144 -26.11 5.37 -0.73
C LEU A 144 -24.74 5.96 -0.38
N LEU A 145 -24.57 6.39 0.88
CA LEU A 145 -23.31 6.98 1.35
C LEU A 145 -22.15 5.97 1.37
N THR A 146 -22.45 4.68 1.49
CA THR A 146 -21.45 3.61 1.44
C THR A 146 -21.16 3.16 0.01
N ALA A 147 -22.14 3.21 -0.89
CA ALA A 147 -21.98 2.79 -2.29
C ALA A 147 -20.96 3.66 -3.04
N VAL A 148 -20.90 4.97 -2.75
CA VAL A 148 -19.96 5.90 -3.40
C VAL A 148 -18.48 5.51 -3.15
N PRO A 149 -17.99 5.43 -1.89
CA PRO A 149 -16.61 4.98 -1.63
C PRO A 149 -16.37 3.56 -2.13
N GLY A 150 -17.34 2.64 -2.00
CA GLY A 150 -17.21 1.29 -2.54
C GLY A 150 -17.01 1.26 -4.07
N PHE A 151 -17.69 2.14 -4.81
CA PHE A 151 -17.51 2.27 -6.25
C PHE A 151 -16.13 2.84 -6.62
N ILE A 152 -15.61 3.80 -5.85
CA ILE A 152 -14.27 4.35 -6.04
C ILE A 152 -13.22 3.25 -5.83
N THR A 153 -13.31 2.49 -4.74
CA THR A 153 -12.39 1.36 -4.46
C THR A 153 -12.42 0.31 -5.57
N LEU A 154 -13.61 -0.02 -6.08
CA LEU A 154 -13.76 -0.97 -7.18
C LEU A 154 -13.12 -0.44 -8.48
N THR A 155 -13.32 0.85 -8.79
CA THR A 155 -12.72 1.51 -9.94
C THR A 155 -11.19 1.51 -9.84
N GLN A 156 -10.66 1.83 -8.66
CA GLN A 156 -9.23 1.81 -8.39
C GLN A 156 -8.64 0.41 -8.51
N PHE A 157 -9.33 -0.63 -8.03
CA PHE A 157 -8.90 -2.02 -8.21
C PHE A 157 -8.75 -2.38 -9.69
N PHE A 158 -9.78 -2.10 -10.51
CA PHE A 158 -9.75 -2.39 -11.94
C PHE A 158 -8.68 -1.57 -12.66
N PHE A 159 -8.49 -0.31 -12.28
CA PHE A 159 -7.41 0.52 -12.82
C PHE A 159 -6.03 -0.02 -12.45
N GLY A 160 -5.84 -0.47 -11.21
CA GLY A 160 -4.59 -1.13 -10.78
C GLY A 160 -4.34 -2.43 -11.55
N CYS A 161 -5.38 -3.24 -11.79
CA CYS A 161 -5.29 -4.42 -12.65
C CYS A 161 -4.94 -4.06 -14.11
N TYR A 162 -5.49 -2.97 -14.64
CA TYR A 162 -5.15 -2.46 -15.96
C TYR A 162 -3.67 -2.05 -16.05
N VAL A 163 -3.17 -1.25 -15.10
CA VAL A 163 -1.76 -0.85 -15.02
C VAL A 163 -0.86 -2.09 -14.90
N TRP A 164 -1.26 -3.06 -14.08
CA TRP A 164 -0.57 -4.34 -13.94
C TRP A 164 -0.46 -5.12 -15.25
N VAL A 165 -1.53 -5.24 -16.04
CA VAL A 165 -1.49 -5.86 -17.38
C VAL A 165 -0.56 -5.10 -18.32
N GLN A 166 -0.56 -3.76 -18.27
CA GLN A 166 0.30 -2.93 -19.12
C GLN A 166 1.78 -3.11 -18.78
N VAL A 167 2.14 -3.13 -17.49
CA VAL A 167 3.51 -3.40 -17.04
C VAL A 167 3.99 -4.78 -17.49
N TYR A 168 3.13 -5.80 -17.42
CA TYR A 168 3.47 -7.13 -17.91
C TYR A 168 3.76 -7.15 -19.43
N ARG A 169 3.06 -6.32 -20.22
CA ARG A 169 3.26 -6.25 -21.68
C ARG A 169 4.50 -5.45 -22.09
N LEU A 170 4.81 -4.38 -21.38
CA LEU A 170 5.90 -3.46 -21.74
C LEU A 170 7.27 -3.92 -21.21
N GLY A 171 7.31 -4.84 -20.25
CA GLY A 171 8.53 -5.25 -19.55
C GLY A 171 9.01 -4.16 -18.57
N ALA A 172 9.84 -4.54 -17.60
CA ALA A 172 10.47 -3.56 -16.71
C ALA A 172 11.65 -2.90 -17.43
N VAL A 173 11.84 -1.61 -17.15
CA VAL A 173 13.02 -0.89 -17.59
C VAL A 173 14.18 -1.29 -16.68
N VAL A 174 15.19 -1.93 -17.27
CA VAL A 174 16.40 -2.31 -16.53
C VAL A 174 17.23 -1.04 -16.32
N TRP A 175 17.40 -0.65 -15.05
CA TRP A 175 18.26 0.49 -14.69
C TRP A 175 19.72 0.20 -15.09
N PRO A 176 20.50 1.21 -15.52
CA PRO A 176 21.92 1.02 -15.83
C PRO A 176 22.62 0.37 -14.63
N SER A 177 23.46 -0.64 -14.90
CA SER A 177 24.05 -1.48 -13.87
C SER A 177 25.11 -0.72 -13.06
N ILE A 178 24.67 0.14 -12.15
CA ILE A 178 25.53 0.66 -11.09
C ILE A 178 25.58 -0.38 -9.99
N ASN A 179 26.79 -0.81 -9.65
CA ASN A 179 27.07 -1.99 -8.84
C ASN A 179 26.83 -1.70 -7.35
N TYR A 180 25.59 -1.40 -6.97
CA TYR A 180 25.16 -1.30 -5.57
C TYR A 180 24.31 -2.54 -5.26
N ASP A 181 24.97 -3.61 -4.79
CA ASP A 181 24.31 -4.90 -4.49
C ASP A 181 23.21 -4.79 -3.42
N SER A 182 23.17 -3.70 -2.65
CA SER A 182 22.20 -3.47 -1.57
C SER A 182 20.94 -2.66 -1.96
N PHE A 183 20.86 -2.10 -3.18
CA PHE A 183 19.77 -1.19 -3.56
C PHE A 183 19.25 -1.40 -5.00
N ARG A 184 19.07 -2.66 -5.43
CA ARG A 184 18.40 -2.94 -6.72
C ARG A 184 16.89 -2.78 -6.55
N LEU A 185 16.40 -1.54 -6.69
CA LEU A 185 14.99 -1.23 -6.86
C LEU A 185 14.59 -1.42 -8.32
N CYS A 186 13.50 -2.16 -8.53
CA CYS A 186 12.89 -2.30 -9.84
C CYS A 186 11.84 -1.22 -10.00
N PHE A 187 12.15 -0.18 -10.78
CA PHE A 187 11.20 0.87 -11.09
C PHE A 187 10.35 0.47 -12.29
N PHE A 188 9.06 0.76 -12.19
CA PHE A 188 8.14 0.60 -13.30
C PHE A 188 8.28 1.77 -14.25
N ASN A 189 8.21 1.49 -15.54
CA ASN A 189 7.95 2.52 -16.52
C ASN A 189 6.45 2.85 -16.50
N GLN A 190 5.99 3.38 -15.38
CA GLN A 190 4.65 3.91 -15.26
C GLN A 190 4.64 5.29 -15.88
N THR A 191 3.62 5.60 -16.71
CA THR A 191 3.50 6.96 -17.22
C THR A 191 3.16 7.90 -16.06
N GLU A 192 3.69 9.12 -16.07
CA GLU A 192 3.41 10.13 -15.04
C GLU A 192 1.89 10.28 -14.81
N ILE A 193 1.12 10.23 -15.89
CA ILE A 193 -0.35 10.27 -15.87
C ILE A 193 -0.94 9.12 -15.05
N GLN A 194 -0.46 7.88 -15.26
CA GLN A 194 -0.96 6.73 -14.49
C GLN A 194 -0.65 6.88 -13.00
N GLN A 195 0.55 7.35 -12.64
CA GLN A 195 0.92 7.55 -11.24
C GLN A 195 0.06 8.62 -10.58
N VAL A 196 -0.10 9.78 -11.24
CA VAL A 196 -0.96 10.87 -10.76
C VAL A 196 -2.40 10.40 -10.60
N LEU A 197 -2.94 9.62 -11.54
CA LEU A 197 -4.30 9.09 -11.45
C LEU A 197 -4.48 8.14 -10.25
N ILE A 198 -3.59 7.17 -10.04
CA ILE A 198 -3.69 6.24 -8.89
C ILE A 198 -3.69 7.02 -7.57
N LEU A 199 -2.75 7.95 -7.42
CA LEU A 199 -2.62 8.77 -6.20
C LEU A 199 -3.84 9.68 -6.03
N SER A 200 -4.36 10.26 -7.12
CA SER A 200 -5.55 11.12 -7.06
C SER A 200 -6.81 10.35 -6.64
N PHE A 201 -7.02 9.13 -7.14
CA PHE A 201 -8.16 8.30 -6.72
C PHE A 201 -8.08 7.94 -5.24
N SER A 202 -6.88 7.60 -4.76
CA SER A 202 -6.61 7.33 -3.35
C SER A 202 -6.92 8.54 -2.47
N LEU A 203 -6.43 9.72 -2.87
CA LEU A 203 -6.69 10.98 -2.15
C LEU A 203 -8.19 11.33 -2.10
N ILE A 204 -8.87 11.24 -3.24
CA ILE A 204 -10.31 11.53 -3.35
C ILE A 204 -11.10 10.58 -2.45
N TYR A 205 -10.73 9.30 -2.46
CA TYR A 205 -11.36 8.29 -1.62
C TYR A 205 -11.23 8.64 -0.14
N ASP A 206 -10.01 8.94 0.32
CA ASP A 206 -9.75 9.24 1.73
C ASP A 206 -10.41 10.54 2.18
N LEU A 207 -10.35 11.58 1.34
CA LEU A 207 -11.03 12.85 1.60
C LEU A 207 -12.55 12.64 1.71
N LEU A 208 -13.13 11.86 0.81
CA LEU A 208 -14.57 11.57 0.84
C LEU A 208 -14.96 10.80 2.10
N ALA A 209 -14.22 9.74 2.44
CA ALA A 209 -14.48 8.96 3.65
C ALA A 209 -14.38 9.84 4.91
N PHE A 210 -13.35 10.68 4.99
CA PHE A 210 -13.16 11.63 6.09
C PHE A 210 -14.32 12.63 6.19
N LEU A 211 -14.74 13.23 5.07
CA LEU A 211 -15.87 14.16 5.03
C LEU A 211 -17.18 13.49 5.45
N ILE A 212 -17.43 12.24 5.05
CA ILE A 212 -18.61 11.48 5.47
C ILE A 212 -18.57 11.26 6.99
N ILE A 213 -17.43 10.84 7.54
CA ILE A 213 -17.27 10.60 8.99
C ILE A 213 -17.54 11.89 9.78
N ILE A 214 -16.95 13.03 9.37
CA ILE A 214 -17.20 14.33 10.00
C ILE A 214 -18.66 14.74 9.89
N TRP A 215 -19.24 14.60 8.70
CA TRP A 215 -20.63 15.00 8.46
C TRP A 215 -21.60 14.20 9.33
N VAL A 216 -21.42 12.88 9.41
CA VAL A 216 -22.23 12.03 10.30
C VAL A 216 -21.98 12.38 11.76
N GLY A 217 -20.72 12.59 12.17
CA GLY A 217 -20.37 12.99 13.53
C GLY A 217 -21.07 14.29 13.95
N ARG A 218 -21.03 15.31 13.09
CA ARG A 218 -21.70 16.60 13.32
C ARG A 218 -23.23 16.47 13.33
N LYS A 219 -23.80 15.73 12.37
CA LYS A 219 -25.25 15.49 12.30
C LYS A 219 -25.74 14.77 13.56
N SER A 220 -24.99 13.78 14.02
CA SER A 220 -25.27 13.04 15.25
C SER A 220 -25.22 13.95 16.48
N SER A 221 -24.24 14.85 16.56
CA SER A 221 -24.15 15.86 17.64
C SER A 221 -25.37 16.79 17.69
N ASN A 222 -25.79 17.33 16.53
CA ASN A 222 -26.88 18.31 16.47
C ASN A 222 -28.26 17.73 16.84
N LEU A 223 -28.50 16.45 16.54
CA LEU A 223 -29.75 15.78 16.89
C LEU A 223 -29.84 15.38 18.37
N ARG A 224 -28.75 15.52 19.14
CA ARG A 224 -28.63 14.98 20.51
C ARG A 224 -28.76 16.04 21.58
N GLY A 225 -29.83 16.82 21.51
CA GLY A 225 -30.31 17.62 22.64
C GLY A 225 -30.68 16.72 23.83
N SER A 226 -29.80 16.67 24.83
CA SER A 226 -30.04 16.45 26.27
C SER A 226 -29.72 15.11 26.97
N LYS A 227 -29.55 13.93 26.33
CA LYS A 227 -29.39 12.66 27.11
C LYS A 227 -28.47 11.57 26.55
N PHE A 228 -27.50 11.88 25.66
CA PHE A 228 -26.56 10.83 25.25
C PHE A 228 -25.46 10.61 26.30
N PRO A 229 -25.05 9.35 26.57
CA PRO A 229 -23.98 9.05 27.50
C PRO A 229 -22.65 9.65 27.01
N SER A 230 -21.96 10.37 27.88
CA SER A 230 -20.69 11.08 27.64
C SER A 230 -19.58 10.21 27.01
N ILE A 231 -19.72 8.89 27.11
CA ILE A 231 -18.80 7.89 26.56
C ILE A 231 -18.84 7.88 25.03
N LEU A 232 -20.02 7.97 24.41
CA LEU A 232 -20.12 7.87 22.95
C LEU A 232 -19.57 9.12 22.25
N ASP A 233 -19.69 10.28 22.90
CA ASP A 233 -19.13 11.54 22.42
C ASP A 233 -17.59 11.52 22.43
N LYS A 234 -17.00 10.98 23.50
CA LYS A 234 -15.55 10.72 23.56
C LYS A 234 -15.11 9.77 22.44
N ILE A 235 -15.84 8.69 22.21
CA ILE A 235 -15.51 7.73 21.14
C ILE A 235 -15.54 8.40 19.76
N VAL A 236 -16.56 9.21 19.45
CA VAL A 236 -16.65 9.91 18.16
C VAL A 236 -15.53 10.94 18.01
N LYS A 237 -15.21 11.67 19.09
CA LYS A 237 -14.13 12.66 19.10
C LYS A 237 -12.76 12.00 18.90
N ASP A 238 -12.49 10.91 19.62
CA ASP A 238 -11.23 10.18 19.55
C ASP A 238 -11.09 9.49 18.19
N ALA A 239 -12.17 8.92 17.65
CA ALA A 239 -12.19 8.37 16.30
C ALA A 239 -11.92 9.43 15.23
N THR A 240 -12.50 10.63 15.36
CA THR A 240 -12.28 11.72 14.40
C THR A 240 -10.83 12.19 14.43
N LEU A 241 -10.23 12.33 15.62
CA LEU A 241 -8.83 12.71 15.77
C LEU A 241 -7.90 11.62 15.21
N TYR A 242 -8.22 10.35 15.47
CA TYR A 242 -7.51 9.22 14.88
C TYR A 242 -7.56 9.25 13.34
N PHE A 243 -8.74 9.42 12.74
CA PHE A 243 -8.88 9.53 11.30
C PHE A 243 -8.17 10.74 10.72
N LEU A 244 -8.18 11.88 11.42
CA LEU A 244 -7.46 13.07 11.00
C LEU A 244 -5.95 12.80 10.94
N VAL A 245 -5.37 12.14 11.95
CA VAL A 245 -3.94 11.80 11.96
C VAL A 245 -3.57 10.87 10.82
N ILE A 246 -4.40 9.87 10.53
CA ILE A 246 -4.15 8.96 9.41
C ILE A 246 -4.29 9.68 8.08
N PHE A 247 -5.35 10.45 7.90
CA PHE A 247 -5.59 11.22 6.70
C PHE A 247 -4.45 12.19 6.41
N THR A 248 -4.00 12.95 7.42
CA THR A 248 -2.88 13.90 7.23
C THR A 248 -1.57 13.19 6.94
N SER A 249 -1.31 12.05 7.59
CA SER A 249 -0.13 11.23 7.31
C SER A 249 -0.13 10.73 5.86
N HIS A 250 -1.28 10.26 5.37
CA HIS A 250 -1.41 9.76 4.02
C HIS A 250 -1.33 10.89 2.98
N LEU A 251 -2.03 11.99 3.22
CA LEU A 251 -1.96 13.21 2.40
C LEU A 251 -0.52 13.70 2.25
N LEU A 252 0.25 13.77 3.34
CA LEU A 252 1.65 14.20 3.29
C LEU A 252 2.48 13.29 2.38
N VAL A 253 2.24 11.98 2.43
CA VAL A 253 2.98 11.00 1.63
C VAL A 253 2.61 11.10 0.16
N GLU A 254 1.32 11.21 -0.14
CA GLU A 254 0.86 11.42 -1.51
C GLU A 254 1.40 12.74 -2.07
N CYS A 255 1.44 13.80 -1.28
CA CYS A 255 2.12 15.04 -1.65
C CYS A 255 3.61 14.83 -1.91
N PHE A 256 4.34 14.10 -1.04
CA PHE A 256 5.74 13.81 -1.28
C PHE A 256 5.97 12.98 -2.56
N LEU A 257 5.06 12.06 -2.88
CA LEU A 257 5.13 11.26 -4.12
C LEU A 257 4.80 12.08 -5.36
N LEU A 258 3.85 13.02 -5.28
CA LEU A 258 3.46 13.89 -6.39
C LEU A 258 4.48 15.00 -6.66
N PHE A 259 5.11 15.54 -5.62
CA PHE A 259 6.10 16.61 -5.75
C PHE A 259 7.55 16.10 -5.78
N ALA A 260 7.76 14.78 -5.77
CA ALA A 260 9.08 14.21 -5.98
C ALA A 260 9.59 14.67 -7.37
N PRO A 261 10.83 15.17 -7.48
CA PRO A 261 11.39 15.61 -8.75
C PRO A 261 11.32 14.48 -9.79
N THR A 262 10.70 14.72 -10.94
CA THR A 262 10.61 13.77 -12.06
C THR A 262 11.91 13.68 -12.86
N THR A 263 13.02 14.23 -12.36
CA THR A 263 14.32 14.29 -13.05
C THR A 263 14.89 12.93 -13.47
N TYR A 264 14.30 11.83 -13.00
CA TYR A 264 14.64 10.46 -13.37
C TYR A 264 14.13 10.02 -14.75
N HIS A 265 13.23 10.76 -15.41
CA HIS A 265 12.59 10.33 -16.67
C HIS A 265 13.33 10.70 -17.96
N LEU A 266 14.45 11.43 -17.89
CA LEU A 266 15.11 12.02 -19.06
C LEU A 266 16.48 11.42 -19.40
N LEU A 267 16.78 10.19 -18.98
CA LEU A 267 17.84 9.43 -19.63
C LEU A 267 17.21 8.67 -20.81
N PRO A 268 17.30 9.20 -22.06
CA PRO A 268 16.89 8.42 -23.21
C PRO A 268 17.66 7.11 -23.19
N ALA A 269 16.94 5.99 -23.29
CA ALA A 269 17.55 4.69 -23.55
C ALA A 269 18.32 4.82 -24.89
N LYS A 270 19.64 4.95 -24.79
CA LYS A 270 20.55 4.80 -25.93
C LYS A 270 20.82 3.33 -26.18
#